data_AF-A0A945GJU2-F1
#
_entry.id   AF-A0A945GJU2-F1
#
_cell.length_a   1.000
_cell.length_b   1.000
_cell.length_c   1.000
_cell.angle_alpha   90.00
_cell.angle_beta   90.00
_cell.angle_gamma   90.00
#
_symmetry.space_group_name_H-M   'P 1'
#
loop_
_entity.id
_entity.type
_entity.pdbx_description
1 polymer ?
#
loop_
_entity_poly.entity_id
_entity_poly.type
_entity_poly.pdbx_seq_one_letter_code
_entity_poly.pdbx_strand_id
1 'polypeptide(L)'
;MKQKRLETSQIIVPRPSQRTSKKGYVEYSMFDVTKRIQGLETISRNIQWYRMWWTYLRLSLEIEQKRIKIDGKLIRVSRRFYKMWSIDEILNSSFDSWWESHRHLFQEEQIESLQDVTQNSLQNYLYLKIPKKRNKSELLRELDLLLQDNLKGEKEILFPFSRSAIPYVRLHIEYNCLVMAFNGETRNHIKDWVNPRYKNISGVVQEKYVEDDDGNKLERIEEPLNYDRSVTRILRKGKDRIKRMSKGIFP
;
A
#
# COMPACT_ATOMS: atom_id res chain seq x y z
N MET A 1 2.89 62.76 23.91
CA MET A 1 3.48 61.53 23.31
C MET A 1 2.38 60.79 22.58
N LYS A 2 2.50 60.54 21.26
CA LYS A 2 1.53 59.69 20.54
C LYS A 2 1.58 58.29 21.16
N GLN A 3 0.43 57.81 21.62
CA GLN A 3 0.30 56.47 22.20
C GLN A 3 0.70 55.44 21.12
N LYS A 4 1.71 54.61 21.40
CA LYS A 4 2.17 53.56 20.48
C LYS A 4 1.11 52.46 20.42
N ARG A 5 0.12 52.63 19.54
CA ARG A 5 -1.00 51.70 19.38
C ARG A 5 -0.77 50.80 18.17
N LEU A 6 -1.14 49.53 18.26
CA LEU A 6 -1.20 48.62 17.12
C LEU A 6 -2.36 49.02 16.19
N GLU A 7 -2.14 48.98 14.89
CA GLU A 7 -3.03 49.41 13.80
C GLU A 7 -3.33 48.24 12.86
N THR A 8 -2.35 47.40 12.56
CA THR A 8 -2.52 46.28 11.63
C THR A 8 -2.96 45.01 12.36
N SER A 9 -2.38 44.72 13.52
CA SER A 9 -2.72 43.55 14.35
C SER A 9 -4.02 43.77 15.13
N GLN A 10 -4.97 42.85 14.98
CA GLN A 10 -6.30 42.93 15.61
C GLN A 10 -6.50 41.83 16.66
N ILE A 11 -7.39 42.10 17.62
CA ILE A 11 -7.82 41.10 18.61
C ILE A 11 -8.62 40.02 17.88
N ILE A 12 -8.23 38.77 18.08
CA ILE A 12 -8.94 37.61 17.55
C ILE A 12 -9.72 36.98 18.69
N VAL A 13 -11.03 36.88 18.53
CA VAL A 13 -11.90 36.19 19.48
C VAL A 13 -12.27 34.84 18.87
N PRO A 14 -12.12 33.71 19.60
CA PRO A 14 -12.60 32.43 19.12
C PRO A 14 -14.10 32.54 18.87
N ARG A 15 -14.58 32.01 17.74
CA ARG A 15 -16.02 31.98 17.52
C ARG A 15 -16.63 31.11 18.62
N PRO A 16 -17.64 31.60 19.38
CA PRO A 16 -18.39 30.72 20.26
C PRO A 16 -18.88 29.55 19.40
N SER A 17 -18.89 28.34 19.96
CA SER A 17 -19.15 27.09 19.26
C SER A 17 -20.59 27.04 18.75
N GLN A 18 -20.90 27.85 17.75
CA GLN A 18 -22.14 27.81 17.01
C GLN A 18 -21.98 26.78 15.91
N ARG A 19 -23.08 26.08 15.65
CA ARG A 19 -23.18 25.07 14.60
C ARG A 19 -22.70 25.70 13.29
N THR A 20 -21.60 25.21 12.74
CA THR A 20 -21.13 25.65 11.41
C THR A 20 -22.18 25.30 10.36
N SER A 21 -22.11 25.91 9.16
CA SER A 21 -22.97 25.53 8.02
C SER A 21 -22.89 24.04 7.66
N LYS A 22 -21.83 23.35 8.10
CA LYS A 22 -21.63 21.90 8.01
C LYS A 22 -22.08 21.11 9.26
N LYS A 23 -22.92 21.69 10.11
CA LYS A 23 -23.50 21.10 11.34
C LYS A 23 -22.52 20.69 12.45
N GLY A 24 -21.24 21.04 12.37
CA GLY A 24 -20.23 20.71 13.40
C GLY A 24 -19.87 21.89 14.32
N TYR A 25 -19.37 21.57 15.52
CA TYR A 25 -18.78 22.53 16.46
C TYR A 25 -17.28 22.73 16.14
N VAL A 26 -16.78 23.96 16.29
CA VAL A 26 -15.34 24.25 16.15
C VAL A 26 -14.70 24.13 17.53
N GLU A 27 -13.95 23.05 17.73
CA GLU A 27 -13.14 22.86 18.93
C GLU A 27 -11.76 23.54 18.72
N TYR A 28 -11.41 24.48 19.58
CA TYR A 28 -10.16 25.25 19.50
C TYR A 28 -9.02 24.66 20.33
N SER A 29 -9.27 23.61 21.13
CA SER A 29 -8.29 22.94 21.99
C SER A 29 -7.31 22.09 21.17
N MET A 30 -7.83 21.26 20.26
CA MET A 30 -7.06 20.38 19.40
C MET A 30 -7.64 20.39 17.98
N PHE A 31 -6.91 21.03 17.06
CA PHE A 31 -7.25 20.94 15.65
C PHE A 31 -6.93 19.54 15.11
N ASP A 32 -7.93 18.95 14.46
CA ASP A 32 -7.85 17.63 13.84
C ASP A 32 -6.62 17.49 12.92
N VAL A 33 -5.82 16.48 13.23
CA VAL A 33 -4.59 16.10 12.52
C VAL A 33 -4.89 15.59 11.12
N THR A 34 -6.06 15.01 10.89
CA THR A 34 -6.45 14.45 9.60
C THR A 34 -6.73 15.52 8.54
N LYS A 35 -7.02 16.76 8.96
CA LYS A 35 -7.28 17.91 8.08
C LYS A 35 -6.00 18.59 7.55
N ARG A 36 -4.86 17.89 7.62
CA ARG A 36 -3.54 18.33 7.13
C ARG A 36 -3.31 18.04 5.65
N ILE A 37 -4.20 17.26 5.05
CA ILE A 37 -4.03 16.70 3.71
C ILE A 37 -5.07 17.32 2.79
N GLN A 38 -4.61 17.91 1.69
CA GLN A 38 -5.46 18.40 0.61
C GLN A 38 -4.94 17.82 -0.71
N GLY A 39 -5.53 16.71 -1.16
CA GLY A 39 -5.02 15.95 -2.31
C GLY A 39 -3.72 15.21 -1.96
N LEU A 40 -2.69 15.39 -2.79
CA LEU A 40 -1.34 14.85 -2.57
C LEU A 40 -0.49 15.75 -1.64
N GLU A 41 -0.91 17.00 -1.45
CA GLU A 41 -0.18 17.95 -0.62
C GLU A 41 -0.49 17.75 0.86
N THR A 42 0.58 17.54 1.63
CA THR A 42 0.53 17.41 3.09
C THR A 42 1.32 18.54 3.71
N ILE A 43 0.68 19.28 4.60
CA ILE A 43 1.32 20.25 5.49
C ILE A 43 1.44 19.64 6.89
N SER A 44 2.55 19.89 7.58
CA SER A 44 2.86 19.20 8.84
C SER A 44 1.87 19.47 9.98
N ARG A 45 1.11 20.57 9.94
CA ARG A 45 0.07 20.94 10.92
C ARG A 45 -1.19 21.46 10.26
N ASN A 46 -2.28 21.52 11.03
CA ASN A 46 -3.53 22.11 10.54
C ASN A 46 -3.30 23.57 10.11
N ILE A 47 -3.95 24.02 9.03
CA ILE A 47 -3.81 25.39 8.48
C ILE A 47 -3.99 26.50 9.52
N GLN A 48 -4.82 26.28 10.55
CA GLN A 48 -5.04 27.25 11.63
C GLN A 48 -3.76 27.53 12.43
N TRP A 49 -2.86 26.56 12.58
CA TRP A 49 -1.56 26.76 13.23
C TRP A 49 -0.65 27.68 12.41
N TYR A 50 -0.61 27.52 11.09
CA TYR A 50 0.16 28.41 10.22
C TYR A 50 -0.44 29.82 10.18
N ARG A 51 -1.78 29.94 10.20
CA ARG A 51 -2.46 31.24 10.35
C ARG A 51 -2.10 31.91 11.67
N MET A 52 -2.03 31.15 12.77
CA MET A 52 -1.62 31.70 14.06
C MET A 52 -0.15 32.12 14.05
N TRP A 53 0.73 31.28 13.50
CA TRP A 53 2.15 31.60 13.32
C TRP A 53 2.34 32.89 12.49
N TRP A 54 1.62 33.04 11.39
CA TRP A 54 1.67 34.23 10.54
C TRP A 54 1.16 35.47 11.27
N THR A 55 0.08 35.33 12.05
CA THR A 55 -0.46 36.41 12.90
C THR A 55 0.59 36.88 13.91
N TYR A 56 1.31 35.96 14.57
CA TYR A 56 2.39 36.30 15.50
C TYR A 56 3.59 36.97 14.81
N LEU A 57 3.96 36.51 13.62
CA LEU A 57 5.00 37.15 12.82
C LEU A 57 4.61 38.59 12.46
N ARG A 58 3.38 38.78 11.97
CA ARG A 58 2.83 40.11 11.65
C ARG A 58 2.82 41.04 12.86
N LEU A 59 2.38 40.55 14.02
CA LEU A 59 2.44 41.29 15.28
C LEU A 59 3.89 41.68 15.65
N SER A 60 4.82 40.75 15.51
CA SER A 60 6.25 41.00 15.82
C SER A 60 6.85 42.08 14.92
N LEU A 61 6.51 42.07 13.62
CA LEU A 61 6.93 43.09 12.66
C LEU A 61 6.34 44.47 13.01
N GLU A 62 5.08 44.52 13.43
CA GLU A 62 4.45 45.77 13.83
C GLU A 62 5.04 46.36 15.12
N ILE A 63 5.31 45.50 16.12
CA ILE A 63 5.98 45.87 17.37
C ILE A 63 7.39 46.43 17.07
N GLU A 64 8.13 45.78 16.18
CA GLU A 64 9.43 46.25 15.69
C GLU A 64 9.31 47.64 15.04
N GLN A 65 8.37 47.83 14.11
CA GLN A 65 8.14 49.10 13.41
C GLN A 65 7.78 50.23 14.39
N LYS A 66 6.94 49.94 15.40
CA LYS A 66 6.49 50.92 16.40
C LYS A 66 7.46 51.08 17.58
N ARG A 67 8.56 50.30 17.60
CA ARG A 67 9.55 50.27 18.68
C ARG A 67 8.88 50.08 20.05
N ILE A 68 7.94 49.15 20.13
CA ILE A 68 7.31 48.73 21.39
C ILE A 68 8.28 47.77 22.09
N LYS A 69 8.45 47.93 23.40
CA LYS A 69 9.36 47.07 24.19
C LYS A 69 8.58 45.90 24.76
N ILE A 70 9.16 44.69 24.67
CA ILE A 70 8.70 43.50 25.38
C ILE A 70 9.74 43.24 26.47
N ASP A 71 9.31 43.18 27.73
CA ASP A 71 10.18 43.00 28.90
C ASP A 71 11.39 43.96 28.91
N GLY A 72 11.14 45.22 28.54
CA GLY A 72 12.16 46.27 28.47
C GLY A 72 13.06 46.25 27.23
N LYS A 73 12.95 45.24 26.37
CA LYS A 73 13.81 45.04 25.18
C LYS A 73 13.08 45.35 23.87
N LEU A 74 13.80 45.91 22.91
CA LEU A 74 13.33 46.05 21.53
C LEU A 74 13.51 44.72 20.81
N ILE A 75 12.47 44.25 20.15
CA ILE A 75 12.51 43.03 19.32
C ILE A 75 12.82 43.41 17.88
N ARG A 76 13.65 42.61 17.23
CA ARG A 76 13.94 42.69 15.80
C ARG A 76 13.72 41.33 15.16
N VAL A 77 12.85 41.26 14.16
CA VAL A 77 12.60 40.02 13.43
C VAL A 77 13.81 39.70 12.54
N SER A 78 14.28 38.45 12.59
CA SER A 78 15.47 38.01 11.86
C SER A 78 15.21 37.93 10.35
N ARG A 79 15.68 38.93 9.60
CA ARG A 79 15.61 38.96 8.12
C ARG A 79 16.33 37.78 7.47
N ARG A 80 17.37 37.23 8.12
CA ARG A 80 18.12 36.07 7.64
C ARG A 80 17.29 34.79 7.72
N PHE A 81 16.57 34.58 8.82
CA PHE A 81 15.72 33.40 9.00
C PHE A 81 14.52 33.44 8.05
N TYR A 82 13.88 34.61 7.97
CA TYR A 82 12.67 34.83 7.15
C TYR A 82 12.96 35.24 5.70
N LYS A 83 14.13 34.90 5.16
CA LYS A 83 14.56 35.38 3.83
C LYS A 83 13.59 35.00 2.70
N MET A 84 13.00 33.81 2.75
CA MET A 84 12.06 33.30 1.74
C MET A 84 10.59 33.67 2.00
N TRP A 85 10.29 34.40 3.08
CA TRP A 85 8.92 34.62 3.57
C TRP A 85 8.30 35.94 3.12
N SER A 86 9.04 36.76 2.35
CA SER A 86 8.56 38.07 1.85
C SER A 86 7.93 38.92 2.96
N ILE A 87 8.64 38.99 4.10
CA ILE A 87 8.23 39.68 5.33
C ILE A 87 7.78 41.13 5.15
N ASP A 88 8.26 41.82 4.13
CA ASP A 88 7.89 43.21 3.85
C ASP A 88 6.43 43.32 3.35
N GLU A 89 5.87 42.25 2.80
CA GLU A 89 4.49 42.17 2.33
C GLU A 89 3.52 41.83 3.46
N ILE A 90 3.98 41.23 4.56
CA ILE A 90 3.13 40.66 5.62
C ILE A 90 2.26 41.71 6.33
N LEU A 91 2.78 42.93 6.54
CA LEU A 91 2.01 43.98 7.19
C LEU A 91 0.83 44.47 6.34
N ASN A 92 0.99 44.41 5.01
CA ASN A 92 0.07 44.95 4.01
C ASN A 92 -0.84 43.89 3.36
N SER A 93 -0.59 42.60 3.59
CA SER A 93 -1.35 41.49 3.02
C SER A 93 -2.21 40.79 4.08
N SER A 94 -3.18 39.99 3.62
CA SER A 94 -3.90 39.03 4.46
C SER A 94 -3.17 37.69 4.47
N PHE A 95 -3.41 36.86 5.49
CA PHE A 95 -2.87 35.51 5.54
C PHE A 95 -3.22 34.71 4.27
N ASP A 96 -4.47 34.80 3.80
CA ASP A 96 -4.95 34.00 2.68
C ASP A 96 -4.21 34.37 1.38
N SER A 97 -4.03 35.66 1.10
CA SER A 97 -3.26 36.12 -0.07
C SER A 97 -1.78 35.75 0.02
N TRP A 98 -1.18 35.87 1.20
CA TRP A 98 0.21 35.46 1.41
C TRP A 98 0.41 33.94 1.29
N TRP A 99 -0.56 33.16 1.78
CA TRP A 99 -0.52 31.71 1.80
C TRP A 99 -0.56 31.10 0.39
N GLU A 100 -1.30 31.69 -0.55
CA GLU A 100 -1.37 31.20 -1.93
C GLU A 100 0.00 31.11 -2.60
N SER A 101 0.85 32.11 -2.43
CA SER A 101 2.20 32.14 -3.01
C SER A 101 3.26 31.43 -2.15
N HIS A 102 3.06 31.34 -0.83
CA HIS A 102 4.07 30.85 0.12
C HIS A 102 3.75 29.48 0.77
N ARG A 103 2.64 28.82 0.39
CA ARG A 103 2.27 27.48 0.91
C ARG A 103 3.39 26.44 0.78
N HIS A 104 4.20 26.54 -0.27
CA HIS A 104 5.32 25.64 -0.55
C HIS A 104 6.37 25.62 0.57
N LEU A 105 6.47 26.68 1.38
CA LEU A 105 7.40 26.74 2.52
C LEU A 105 7.00 25.79 3.66
N PHE A 106 5.76 25.31 3.67
CA PHE A 106 5.20 24.44 4.72
C PHE A 106 4.76 23.06 4.21
N GLN A 107 4.76 22.86 2.89
CA GLN A 107 4.49 21.59 2.28
C GLN A 107 5.64 20.62 2.53
N GLU A 108 5.31 19.39 2.86
CA GLU A 108 6.29 18.32 2.90
C GLU A 108 6.57 17.85 1.46
N GLU A 109 7.83 17.58 1.13
CA GLU A 109 8.19 17.01 -0.17
C GLU A 109 7.39 15.71 -0.42
N GLN A 110 6.92 15.55 -1.65
CA GLN A 110 6.13 14.40 -2.11
C GLN A 110 7.01 13.37 -2.82
N ILE A 111 6.48 12.17 -3.00
CA ILE A 111 7.05 11.15 -3.87
C ILE A 111 6.85 11.59 -5.32
N GLU A 112 7.95 11.79 -6.04
CA GLU A 112 7.93 12.11 -7.47
C GLU A 112 8.23 10.84 -8.28
N SER A 113 7.41 10.55 -9.30
CA SER A 113 7.76 9.56 -10.31
C SER A 113 8.73 10.18 -11.30
N LEU A 114 9.89 9.53 -11.46
CA LEU A 114 10.92 10.01 -12.36
C LEU A 114 10.72 9.32 -13.72
N GLN A 115 10.27 10.07 -14.73
CA GLN A 115 10.03 9.52 -16.06
C GLN A 115 11.33 9.33 -16.86
N ASP A 116 12.36 10.14 -16.60
CA ASP A 116 13.61 10.16 -17.37
C ASP A 116 14.85 10.10 -16.44
N VAL A 117 15.00 9.03 -15.66
CA VAL A 117 16.26 8.80 -14.93
C VAL A 117 17.29 8.20 -15.87
N THR A 118 17.89 9.06 -16.71
CA THR A 118 19.08 8.78 -17.54
C THR A 118 18.92 7.69 -18.60
N GLN A 119 19.87 7.63 -19.54
CA GLN A 119 19.91 6.72 -20.70
C GLN A 119 19.85 5.19 -20.38
N ASN A 120 19.63 4.80 -19.12
CA ASN A 120 19.61 3.42 -18.61
C ASN A 120 18.31 3.03 -17.86
N SER A 121 17.24 3.82 -17.94
CA SER A 121 15.95 3.44 -17.34
C SER A 121 15.30 2.28 -18.12
N LEU A 122 15.08 1.15 -17.45
CA LEU A 122 14.41 -0.02 -18.04
C LEU A 122 12.89 0.20 -18.08
N GLN A 123 12.26 -0.13 -19.21
CA GLN A 123 10.83 0.13 -19.47
C GLN A 123 9.86 -0.52 -18.47
N ASN A 124 10.26 -1.61 -17.81
CA ASN A 124 9.42 -2.37 -16.88
C ASN A 124 9.59 -1.95 -15.41
N TYR A 125 10.26 -0.83 -15.14
CA TYR A 125 10.57 -0.38 -13.78
C TYR A 125 10.00 1.00 -13.50
N LEU A 126 9.45 1.17 -12.29
CA LEU A 126 9.01 2.46 -11.78
C LEU A 126 10.14 3.09 -10.95
N TYR A 127 10.59 4.28 -11.34
CA TYR A 127 11.61 5.03 -10.62
C TYR A 127 10.95 6.09 -9.75
N LEU A 128 11.23 6.07 -8.45
CA LEU A 128 10.62 6.96 -7.46
C LEU A 128 11.69 7.74 -6.71
N LYS A 129 11.49 9.06 -6.57
CA LYS A 129 12.26 9.91 -5.66
C LYS A 129 11.51 10.02 -4.34
N ILE A 130 12.09 9.45 -3.29
CA ILE A 130 11.45 9.37 -1.97
C ILE A 130 12.13 10.35 -1.00
N PRO A 131 11.39 11.32 -0.42
CA PRO A 131 11.93 12.24 0.57
C PRO A 131 12.33 11.55 1.88
N LYS A 132 13.53 11.84 2.38
CA LYS A 132 14.11 11.16 3.56
C LYS A 132 13.49 11.56 4.91
N LYS A 133 12.83 12.71 4.99
CA LYS A 133 12.41 13.35 6.26
C LYS A 133 10.89 13.36 6.47
N ARG A 134 10.18 12.36 5.95
CA ARG A 134 8.72 12.23 6.06
C ARG A 134 8.30 11.26 7.14
N ASN A 135 7.07 11.40 7.63
CA ASN A 135 6.43 10.38 8.44
C ASN A 135 6.23 9.10 7.61
N LYS A 136 6.68 7.95 8.14
CA LYS A 136 6.59 6.64 7.47
C LYS A 136 5.15 6.29 7.08
N SER A 137 4.16 6.49 7.95
CA SER A 137 2.78 6.07 7.70
C SER A 137 2.12 6.88 6.58
N GLU A 138 2.36 8.19 6.54
CA GLU A 138 1.84 9.05 5.47
C GLU A 138 2.51 8.74 4.14
N LEU A 139 3.83 8.57 4.15
CA LEU A 139 4.61 8.21 2.96
C LEU A 139 4.17 6.86 2.39
N LEU A 140 3.91 5.86 3.24
CA LEU A 140 3.39 4.56 2.78
C LEU A 140 2.01 4.68 2.13
N ARG A 141 1.13 5.54 2.65
CA ARG A 141 -0.20 5.78 2.05
C ARG A 141 -0.09 6.45 0.69
N GLU A 142 0.78 7.44 0.58
CA GLU A 142 1.09 8.12 -0.68
C GLU A 142 1.66 7.15 -1.72
N LEU A 143 2.61 6.31 -1.29
CA LEU A 143 3.19 5.27 -2.12
C LEU A 143 2.16 4.25 -2.59
N ASP A 144 1.26 3.80 -1.71
CA ASP A 144 0.22 2.81 -2.07
C ASP A 144 -0.72 3.34 -3.17
N LEU A 145 -1.12 4.62 -3.08
CA LEU A 145 -1.90 5.28 -4.13
C LEU A 145 -1.15 5.33 -5.46
N LEU A 146 0.14 5.69 -5.44
CA LEU A 146 0.98 5.71 -6.64
C LEU A 146 1.15 4.31 -7.25
N LEU A 147 1.33 3.28 -6.42
CA LEU A 147 1.49 1.91 -6.88
C LEU A 147 0.19 1.36 -7.49
N GLN A 148 -0.97 1.68 -6.92
CA GLN A 148 -2.27 1.27 -7.47
C GLN A 148 -2.48 1.77 -8.91
N ASP A 149 -1.99 2.98 -9.23
CA ASP A 149 -2.10 3.53 -10.57
C ASP A 149 -1.10 2.96 -11.56
N ASN A 150 0.10 2.60 -11.09
CA ASN A 150 1.23 2.19 -11.95
C ASN A 150 1.44 0.68 -12.06
N LEU A 151 0.99 -0.14 -11.09
CA LEU A 151 1.15 -1.60 -11.09
C LEU A 151 -0.06 -2.31 -11.72
N LYS A 152 -0.50 -1.85 -12.89
CA LYS A 152 -1.59 -2.47 -13.66
C LYS A 152 -1.02 -3.47 -14.66
N GLY A 153 -0.77 -4.70 -14.21
CA GLY A 153 -0.30 -5.78 -15.09
C GLY A 153 -0.41 -7.15 -14.43
N GLU A 154 -0.66 -8.19 -15.24
CA GLU A 154 -0.49 -9.57 -14.77
C GLU A 154 1.00 -9.80 -14.49
N LYS A 155 1.30 -10.54 -13.42
CA LYS A 155 2.68 -10.92 -13.07
C LYS A 155 3.30 -11.64 -14.28
N GLU A 156 4.38 -11.10 -14.84
CA GLU A 156 5.16 -11.80 -15.86
C GLU A 156 5.81 -13.02 -15.21
N ILE A 157 5.18 -14.18 -15.36
CA ILE A 157 5.75 -15.46 -14.94
C ILE A 157 6.37 -16.09 -16.17
N LEU A 158 7.71 -16.15 -16.21
CA LEU A 158 8.49 -16.75 -17.31
C LEU A 158 8.08 -18.20 -17.60
N PHE A 159 7.63 -18.93 -16.56
CA PHE A 159 7.14 -20.30 -16.65
C PHE A 159 5.76 -20.40 -15.99
N PRO A 160 4.68 -20.20 -16.75
CA PRO A 160 3.34 -20.19 -16.19
C PRO A 160 2.93 -21.59 -15.74
N PHE A 161 2.35 -21.68 -14.55
CA PHE A 161 1.51 -22.81 -14.18
C PHE A 161 0.21 -22.76 -14.98
N SER A 162 -0.33 -23.91 -15.34
CA SER A 162 -1.64 -23.97 -15.96
C SER A 162 -2.70 -23.54 -14.95
N ARG A 163 -3.87 -23.12 -15.43
CA ARG A 163 -5.03 -22.86 -14.55
C ARG A 163 -5.62 -24.13 -13.92
N SER A 164 -4.98 -25.30 -14.08
CA SER A 164 -5.48 -26.57 -13.61
C SER A 164 -5.17 -26.79 -12.13
N ALA A 165 -6.18 -26.77 -11.28
CA ALA A 165 -6.05 -27.07 -9.86
C ALA A 165 -5.85 -28.58 -9.62
N ILE A 166 -4.65 -29.08 -9.86
CA ILE A 166 -4.31 -30.49 -9.64
C ILE A 166 -3.58 -30.62 -8.30
N PRO A 167 -4.10 -31.42 -7.35
CA PRO A 167 -3.42 -31.63 -6.07
C PRO A 167 -2.00 -32.18 -6.28
N TYR A 168 -1.04 -31.64 -5.53
CA TYR A 168 0.37 -32.06 -5.59
C TYR A 168 0.53 -33.58 -5.47
N VAL A 169 -0.20 -34.20 -4.54
CA VAL A 169 -0.14 -35.66 -4.33
C VAL A 169 -0.50 -36.47 -5.57
N ARG A 170 -1.40 -35.96 -6.42
CA ARG A 170 -1.74 -36.63 -7.68
C ARG A 170 -0.62 -36.51 -8.72
N LEU A 171 0.09 -35.37 -8.73
CA LEU A 171 1.31 -35.21 -9.55
C LEU A 171 2.40 -36.17 -9.10
N HIS A 172 2.56 -36.31 -7.78
CA HIS A 172 3.57 -37.17 -7.18
C HIS A 172 3.33 -38.66 -7.49
N ILE A 173 2.10 -39.14 -7.32
CA ILE A 173 1.71 -40.51 -7.71
C ILE A 173 1.93 -40.70 -9.21
N GLU A 174 1.50 -39.75 -10.04
CA GLU A 174 1.65 -39.81 -11.50
C GLU A 174 3.13 -39.89 -11.91
N TYR A 175 3.98 -39.07 -11.31
CA TYR A 175 5.43 -39.08 -11.54
C TYR A 175 6.05 -40.43 -11.19
N ASN A 176 5.79 -40.97 -9.99
CA ASN A 176 6.35 -42.26 -9.58
C ASN A 176 5.88 -43.42 -10.48
N CYS A 177 4.57 -43.45 -10.82
CA CYS A 177 4.03 -44.43 -11.75
C CYS A 177 4.73 -44.35 -13.11
N LEU A 178 4.98 -43.14 -13.64
CA LEU A 178 5.69 -42.95 -14.89
C LEU A 178 7.12 -43.47 -14.82
N VAL A 179 7.86 -43.14 -13.76
CA VAL A 179 9.24 -43.61 -13.56
C VAL A 179 9.28 -45.15 -13.56
N MET A 180 8.43 -45.80 -12.78
CA MET A 180 8.34 -47.26 -12.75
C MET A 180 7.98 -47.84 -14.13
N ALA A 181 7.01 -47.25 -14.82
CA ALA A 181 6.60 -47.71 -16.14
C ALA A 181 7.70 -47.55 -17.21
N PHE A 182 8.48 -46.46 -17.17
CA PHE A 182 9.62 -46.27 -18.09
C PHE A 182 10.78 -47.21 -17.77
N ASN A 183 10.90 -47.67 -16.52
CA ASN A 183 11.85 -48.70 -16.11
C ASN A 183 11.38 -50.14 -16.43
N GLY A 184 10.22 -50.31 -17.10
CA GLY A 184 9.73 -51.60 -17.56
C GLY A 184 8.85 -52.35 -16.55
N GLU A 185 8.47 -51.73 -15.44
CA GLU A 185 7.64 -52.38 -14.43
C GLU A 185 6.22 -52.69 -14.92
N THR A 186 5.69 -53.84 -14.48
CA THR A 186 4.32 -54.24 -14.82
C THR A 186 3.30 -53.39 -14.08
N ARG A 187 2.09 -53.26 -14.66
CA ARG A 187 1.01 -52.47 -14.05
C ARG A 187 0.61 -53.00 -12.67
N ASN A 188 0.63 -54.31 -12.49
CA ASN A 188 0.35 -54.95 -11.19
C ASN A 188 1.39 -54.54 -10.15
N HIS A 189 2.67 -54.64 -10.50
CA HIS A 189 3.73 -54.24 -9.58
C HIS A 189 3.67 -52.76 -9.20
N ILE A 190 3.36 -51.87 -10.16
CA ILE A 190 3.15 -50.44 -9.87
C ILE A 190 2.00 -50.23 -8.88
N LYS A 191 0.87 -50.92 -9.08
CA LYS A 191 -0.29 -50.86 -8.20
C LYS A 191 0.05 -51.34 -6.79
N ASP A 192 0.69 -52.50 -6.68
CA ASP A 192 1.09 -53.12 -5.42
C ASP A 192 2.12 -52.25 -4.67
N TRP A 193 2.92 -51.46 -5.39
CA TRP A 193 3.85 -50.51 -4.79
C TRP A 193 3.16 -49.23 -4.28
N VAL A 194 2.21 -48.68 -5.06
CA VAL A 194 1.53 -47.41 -4.76
C VAL A 194 0.50 -47.57 -3.63
N ASN A 195 -0.39 -48.55 -3.71
CA ASN A 195 -1.51 -48.66 -2.77
C ASN A 195 -1.11 -48.65 -1.29
N PRO A 196 -0.13 -49.46 -0.82
CA PRO A 196 0.27 -49.45 0.59
C PRO A 196 0.96 -48.15 1.02
N ARG A 197 1.60 -47.42 0.10
CA ARG A 197 2.36 -46.19 0.40
C ARG A 197 1.50 -44.94 0.45
N TYR A 198 0.43 -44.90 -0.33
CA TYR A 198 -0.42 -43.71 -0.45
C TYR A 198 -1.80 -43.85 0.20
N LYS A 199 -2.19 -45.04 0.68
CA LYS A 199 -3.51 -45.28 1.31
C LYS A 199 -3.83 -44.38 2.50
N ASN A 200 -2.81 -43.95 3.26
CA ASN A 200 -3.00 -43.13 4.46
C ASN A 200 -2.85 -41.63 4.19
N ILE A 201 -2.74 -41.21 2.93
CA ILE A 201 -2.56 -39.79 2.56
C ILE A 201 -3.92 -39.18 2.23
N SER A 202 -4.25 -38.09 2.93
CA SER A 202 -5.50 -37.36 2.72
C SER A 202 -5.66 -36.90 1.27
N GLY A 203 -6.86 -37.06 0.71
CA GLY A 203 -7.21 -36.65 -0.65
C GLY A 203 -6.74 -37.58 -1.78
N VAL A 204 -6.05 -38.68 -1.45
CA VAL A 204 -5.68 -39.72 -2.43
C VAL A 204 -6.78 -40.76 -2.60
N VAL A 205 -7.34 -41.19 -1.48
CA VAL A 205 -8.35 -42.25 -1.42
C VAL A 205 -9.74 -41.67 -1.66
N GLN A 206 -10.57 -42.41 -2.40
CA GLN A 206 -11.98 -42.08 -2.57
C GLN A 206 -12.81 -42.82 -1.51
N GLU A 207 -13.66 -42.08 -0.83
CA GLU A 207 -14.69 -42.64 0.04
C GLU A 207 -15.90 -43.00 -0.82
N LYS A 208 -16.34 -44.26 -0.74
CA LYS A 208 -17.55 -44.72 -1.42
C LYS A 208 -18.53 -45.30 -0.42
N TYR A 209 -19.76 -44.83 -0.45
CA TYR A 209 -20.85 -45.41 0.33
C TYR A 209 -21.41 -46.62 -0.39
N VAL A 210 -21.52 -47.75 0.32
CA VAL A 210 -22.17 -48.98 -0.14
C VAL A 210 -23.32 -49.27 0.80
N GLU A 211 -24.49 -49.59 0.26
CA GLU A 211 -25.65 -50.01 1.06
C GLU A 211 -25.46 -51.48 1.45
N ASP A 212 -25.63 -51.79 2.74
CA ASP A 212 -25.69 -53.18 3.22
C ASP A 212 -27.07 -53.80 2.90
N ASP A 213 -27.20 -55.11 3.14
CA ASP A 213 -28.43 -55.86 2.86
C ASP A 213 -29.63 -55.35 3.69
N ASP A 214 -29.37 -54.57 4.74
CA ASP A 214 -30.37 -53.94 5.61
C ASP A 214 -30.65 -52.46 5.22
N GLY A 215 -30.00 -51.95 4.16
CA GLY A 215 -30.18 -50.58 3.63
C GLY A 215 -29.37 -49.48 4.34
N ASN A 216 -28.46 -49.82 5.25
CA ASN A 216 -27.54 -48.86 5.86
C ASN A 216 -26.35 -48.56 4.94
N LYS A 217 -25.93 -47.30 4.91
CA LYS A 217 -24.76 -46.86 4.13
C LYS A 217 -23.47 -47.08 4.92
N LEU A 218 -22.69 -48.07 4.51
CA LEU A 218 -21.34 -48.31 5.00
C LEU A 218 -20.31 -47.53 4.16
N GLU A 219 -19.39 -46.85 4.83
CA GLU A 219 -18.29 -46.13 4.18
C GLU A 219 -17.14 -47.10 3.85
N ARG A 220 -16.82 -47.24 2.55
CA ARG A 220 -15.70 -48.02 2.06
C ARG A 220 -14.61 -47.10 1.54
N ILE A 221 -13.46 -47.15 2.19
CA ILE A 221 -12.22 -46.49 1.78
C ILE A 221 -11.60 -47.31 0.64
N GLU A 222 -11.58 -46.77 -0.58
CA GLU A 222 -10.99 -47.44 -1.75
C GLU A 222 -9.45 -47.38 -1.74
N GLU A 223 -8.77 -48.25 -2.49
CA GLU A 223 -7.33 -48.10 -2.64
C GLU A 223 -7.00 -46.92 -3.58
N PRO A 224 -5.81 -46.30 -3.45
CA PRO A 224 -5.37 -45.26 -4.38
C PRO A 224 -5.51 -45.66 -5.87
N LEU A 225 -5.25 -46.93 -6.20
CA LEU A 225 -5.38 -47.52 -7.53
C LEU A 225 -6.14 -48.86 -7.47
N ASN A 226 -7.45 -48.84 -7.68
CA ASN A 226 -8.28 -50.05 -7.60
C ASN A 226 -8.13 -51.04 -8.78
N TYR A 227 -7.87 -50.55 -10.00
CA TYR A 227 -7.87 -51.36 -11.22
C TYR A 227 -6.62 -51.11 -12.07
N ASP A 228 -6.21 -52.07 -12.90
CA ASP A 228 -5.10 -51.90 -13.85
C ASP A 228 -5.39 -50.78 -14.89
N ARG A 229 -6.68 -50.56 -15.15
CA ARG A 229 -7.17 -49.41 -15.94
C ARG A 229 -6.85 -48.07 -15.25
N SER A 230 -6.82 -48.02 -13.91
CA SER A 230 -6.44 -46.82 -13.15
C SER A 230 -4.98 -46.46 -13.36
N VAL A 231 -4.07 -47.45 -13.30
CA VAL A 231 -2.64 -47.27 -13.64
C VAL A 231 -2.49 -46.74 -15.07
N THR A 232 -3.21 -47.35 -16.02
CA THR A 232 -3.16 -46.94 -17.43
C THR A 232 -3.62 -45.49 -17.64
N ARG A 233 -4.68 -45.06 -16.95
CA ARG A 233 -5.18 -43.68 -17.02
C ARG A 233 -4.17 -42.68 -16.45
N ILE A 234 -3.50 -43.01 -15.35
CA ILE A 234 -2.46 -42.17 -14.75
C ILE A 234 -1.28 -42.03 -15.70
N LEU A 235 -0.78 -43.15 -16.23
CA LEU A 235 0.34 -43.12 -17.19
C LEU A 235 0.01 -42.30 -18.44
N ARG A 236 -1.22 -42.40 -18.96
CA ARG A 236 -1.67 -41.57 -20.10
C ARG A 236 -1.63 -40.08 -19.75
N LYS A 237 -2.23 -39.69 -18.61
CA LYS A 237 -2.23 -38.29 -18.16
C LYS A 237 -0.83 -37.75 -17.92
N GLY A 238 0.04 -38.58 -17.34
CA GLY A 238 1.46 -38.25 -17.13
C GLY A 238 2.22 -38.03 -18.43
N LYS A 239 2.03 -38.90 -19.43
CA LYS A 239 2.62 -38.71 -20.76
C LYS A 239 2.12 -37.42 -21.42
N ASP A 240 0.81 -37.14 -21.33
CA ASP A 240 0.23 -35.89 -21.84
C ASP A 240 0.77 -34.66 -21.09
N ARG A 241 1.08 -34.80 -19.80
CA ARG A 241 1.72 -33.75 -19.00
C ARG A 241 3.17 -33.51 -19.40
N ILE A 242 3.96 -34.55 -19.61
CA ILE A 242 5.34 -34.43 -20.10
C ILE A 242 5.37 -33.67 -21.44
N LYS A 243 4.45 -33.98 -22.35
CA LYS A 243 4.31 -33.26 -23.64
C LYS A 243 3.93 -31.79 -23.49
N ARG A 244 3.22 -31.40 -22.43
CA ARG A 244 2.90 -30.00 -22.13
C ARG A 244 4.08 -29.30 -21.46
N MET A 245 4.74 -29.99 -20.53
CA MET A 245 5.94 -29.47 -19.86
C MET A 245 7.08 -29.22 -20.85
N SER A 246 7.26 -30.08 -21.87
CA SER A 246 8.24 -29.85 -22.93
C SER A 246 7.94 -28.61 -23.79
N LYS A 247 6.74 -28.02 -23.66
CA LYS A 247 6.33 -26.76 -24.30
C LYS A 247 6.32 -25.59 -23.30
N GLY A 248 6.92 -25.76 -22.12
CA GLY A 248 6.98 -24.73 -21.08
C GLY A 248 5.71 -24.57 -20.24
N ILE A 249 4.75 -25.51 -20.34
CA ILE A 249 3.49 -25.46 -19.60
C ILE A 249 3.50 -26.57 -18.55
N PHE A 250 3.77 -26.20 -17.29
CA PHE A 250 3.57 -27.10 -16.16
C PHE A 250 2.17 -26.91 -15.58
N PRO A 251 1.51 -27.96 -15.08
CA PRO A 251 0.16 -27.81 -14.57
C PRO A 251 0.03 -27.00 -13.30
#